data_AF-A0A1E7HG81-F1
#
_entry.id   AF-A0A1E7HG81-F1
#
_cell.length_a   1.000
_cell.length_b   1.000
_cell.length_c   1.000
_cell.angle_alpha   90.00
_cell.angle_beta   90.00
_cell.angle_gamma   90.00
#
_symmetry.space_group_name_H-M   'P 1'
#
loop_
_entity.id
_entity.type
_entity.pdbx_description
1 polymer ?
#
loop_
_entity_poly.entity_id
_entity_poly.type
_entity_poly.pdbx_seq_one_letter_code
_entity_poly.pdbx_strand_id
1 'polypeptide(L)' 'MGMSGPRVLEFQRGLAANGYLVKPTGIYDRKTKEMVRRFQSDFGLASDGIIGSKTRGLLYQMSD' A
#
# COMPACT_ATOMS: atom_id res chain seq x y z
N MET A 1 13.12 -9.09 8.22
CA MET A 1 11.82 -9.76 8.37
C MET A 1 10.78 -8.96 7.60
N GLY A 2 10.09 -9.58 6.64
CA GLY A 2 9.01 -8.92 5.91
C GLY A 2 7.87 -8.64 6.89
N MET A 3 7.38 -7.40 6.93
CA MET A 3 6.19 -7.08 7.71
C MET A 3 5.03 -7.86 7.10
N SER A 4 4.67 -8.98 7.71
CA SER A 4 3.48 -9.74 7.38
C SER A 4 2.42 -9.52 8.45
N GLY A 5 1.18 -9.27 8.05
CA GLY A 5 0.10 -9.07 8.99
C GLY A 5 -1.18 -8.49 8.39
N PRO A 6 -2.27 -8.46 9.18
CA PRO A 6 -3.59 -8.03 8.72
C PRO A 6 -3.61 -6.62 8.14
N ARG A 7 -2.76 -5.72 8.65
CA ARG A 7 -2.62 -4.35 8.11
C ARG A 7 -2.06 -4.30 6.69
N VAL A 8 -1.10 -5.18 6.36
CA VAL A 8 -0.55 -5.25 5.00
C VAL A 8 -1.58 -5.84 4.05
N LEU A 9 -2.35 -6.83 4.52
CA LEU A 9 -3.42 -7.44 3.75
C LEU A 9 -4.49 -6.41 3.39
N GLU A 10 -4.94 -5.64 4.38
CA GLU A 10 -5.92 -4.56 4.18
C GLU A 10 -5.40 -3.50 3.21
N PHE A 11 -4.14 -3.06 3.37
CA PHE A 11 -3.54 -2.09 2.48
C PHE A 11 -3.43 -2.60 1.03
N GLN A 12 -3.03 -3.86 0.84
CA GLN A 12 -2.99 -4.48 -0.49
C GLN A 12 -4.38 -4.61 -1.12
N ARG A 13 -5.43 -4.85 -0.31
CA ARG A 13 -6.81 -4.87 -0.82
C ARG A 13 -7.24 -3.48 -1.30
N GLY A 14 -6.96 -2.43 -0.52
CA GLY A 14 -7.28 -1.07 -0.94
C GLY A 14 -6.52 -0.65 -2.20
N LEU A 15 -5.22 -0.99 -2.28
CA LEU A 15 -4.44 -0.78 -3.51
C LEU A 15 -5.05 -1.52 -4.71
N ALA A 16 -5.40 -2.80 -4.55
CA ALA A 16 -6.02 -3.57 -5.63
C ALA A 16 -7.38 -2.99 -6.06
N ALA A 17 -8.19 -2.50 -5.11
CA ALA A 17 -9.46 -1.84 -5.38
C ALA A 17 -9.28 -0.51 -6.17
N ASN A 18 -8.15 0.17 -5.95
CA ASN A 18 -7.79 1.40 -6.67
C ASN A 18 -6.98 1.13 -7.97
N GLY A 19 -6.99 -0.09 -8.48
CA GLY A 19 -6.40 -0.45 -9.78
C GLY A 19 -4.91 -0.79 -9.76
N TYR A 20 -4.26 -0.84 -8.60
CA TYR A 20 -2.86 -1.25 -8.52
C TYR A 20 -2.72 -2.78 -8.62
N LEU A 21 -1.73 -3.24 -9.40
CA LEU A 21 -1.49 -4.66 -9.65
C LEU A 21 -0.75 -5.35 -8.49
N VAL A 22 -1.39 -5.44 -7.32
CA VAL A 22 -0.87 -6.12 -6.13
C VAL A 22 -1.76 -7.28 -5.71
N LYS A 23 -1.16 -8.37 -5.20
CA LYS A 23 -1.91 -9.50 -4.65
C LYS A 23 -2.05 -9.31 -3.13
N PRO A 24 -3.26 -9.36 -2.55
CA PRO A 24 -3.48 -9.23 -1.12
C PRO A 24 -3.11 -10.54 -0.39
N THR A 25 -1.81 -10.74 -0.18
CA THR A 25 -1.24 -11.91 0.52
C THR A 25 -1.01 -11.65 1.99
N GLY A 26 -1.08 -10.40 2.44
CA GLY A 26 -0.66 -9.98 3.77
C GLY A 26 0.84 -9.95 3.98
N ILE A 27 1.64 -10.16 2.91
CA ILE A 27 3.11 -10.18 2.96
C ILE A 27 3.65 -8.93 2.26
N TYR A 28 4.48 -8.16 2.96
CA TYR A 28 5.15 -7.00 2.38
C TYR A 28 6.42 -7.40 1.61
N ASP A 29 6.23 -7.85 0.36
CA ASP A 29 7.31 -8.23 -0.55
C ASP A 29 7.78 -7.07 -1.44
N ARG A 30 8.76 -7.34 -2.31
CA ARG A 30 9.30 -6.34 -3.25
C ARG A 30 8.22 -5.78 -4.18
N LYS A 31 7.27 -6.61 -4.62
CA LYS A 31 6.17 -6.20 -5.50
C LYS A 31 5.20 -5.25 -4.77
N THR A 32 4.82 -5.59 -3.55
CA THR A 32 4.01 -4.73 -2.68
C THR A 32 4.70 -3.40 -2.43
N LYS A 33 6.01 -3.42 -2.13
CA LYS A 33 6.81 -2.21 -1.95
C LYS A 33 6.80 -1.33 -3.20
N GLU A 34 6.93 -1.90 -4.39
CA GLU A 34 6.86 -1.14 -5.65
C GLU A 34 5.49 -0.47 -5.83
N MET A 35 4.40 -1.20 -5.56
CA MET A 35 3.05 -0.63 -5.68
C MET A 35 2.79 0.46 -4.63
N VAL A 36 3.32 0.31 -3.42
CA VAL A 36 3.26 1.37 -2.39
C VAL A 36 4.01 2.61 -2.87
N ARG A 37 5.17 2.47 -3.50
CA ARG A 37 5.91 3.61 -4.07
C ARG A 37 5.15 4.32 -5.18
N ARG A 38 4.49 3.55 -6.06
CA ARG A 38 3.65 4.11 -7.12
C ARG A 38 2.49 4.90 -6.52
N PHE A 39 1.74 4.28 -5.61
CA PHE A 39 0.67 4.97 -4.87
C PHE A 39 1.19 6.25 -4.20
N GLN A 40 2.28 6.18 -3.46
CA GLN A 40 2.88 7.36 -2.85
C GLN A 40 3.21 8.45 -3.88
N SER A 41 3.80 8.09 -5.03
CA SER A 41 4.11 9.02 -6.10
C SER A 41 2.86 9.65 -6.72
N ASP A 42 1.81 8.86 -6.95
CA ASP A 42 0.56 9.31 -7.56
C ASP A 42 -0.17 10.33 -6.68
N PHE A 43 0.00 10.23 -5.36
CA PHE A 43 -0.56 11.17 -4.39
C PHE A 43 0.44 12.20 -3.84
N GLY A 44 1.60 12.37 -4.48
CA GLY A 44 2.59 13.39 -4.09
C GLY A 44 3.25 13.18 -2.72
N LEU A 45 3.23 11.95 -2.21
CA LEU A 45 3.98 11.54 -1.02
C LEU A 45 5.43 11.17 -1.38
N ALA A 46 6.29 11.15 -0.36
CA ALA A 46 7.62 10.55 -0.49
C ALA A 46 7.47 9.05 -0.85
N SER A 47 8.00 8.66 -2.02
CA SER A 47 7.92 7.31 -2.59
C SER A 47 8.97 6.35 -2.00
N ASP A 48 9.07 6.33 -0.67
CA ASP A 48 10.01 5.47 0.06
C ASP A 48 9.61 3.98 0.04
N GLY A 49 8.33 3.70 -0.21
CA GLY A 49 7.74 2.38 -0.14
C GLY A 49 7.59 1.92 1.31
N ILE A 50 7.24 2.82 2.21
CA ILE A 50 6.93 2.55 3.62
C ILE A 50 5.46 2.91 3.87
N ILE A 51 4.68 1.97 4.41
CA ILE A 51 3.29 2.23 4.82
C ILE A 51 3.30 3.04 6.13
N GLY A 52 3.50 4.35 6.02
CA GLY A 52 3.41 5.30 7.13
C GLY A 52 1.98 5.79 7.40
N SER A 53 1.81 6.64 8.42
CA SER A 53 0.50 7.21 8.78
C SER A 53 -0.14 8.00 7.63
N LYS A 54 0.65 8.77 6.87
CA LYS A 54 0.17 9.53 5.70
C LYS A 54 -0.32 8.61 4.58
N THR A 55 0.48 7.61 4.24
CA THR A 55 0.14 6.62 3.19
C THR A 55 -1.12 5.84 3.54
N ARG A 56 -1.29 5.44 4.81
CA ARG A 56 -2.53 4.79 5.27
C ARG A 56 -3.72 5.75 5.26
N GLY A 57 -3.55 6.96 5.76
CA GLY A 57 -4.62 7.97 5.81
C GLY A 57 -5.24 8.22 4.45
N LEU A 58 -4.43 8.40 3.41
CA LEU A 58 -4.93 8.58 2.05
C LEU A 58 -5.68 7.35 1.54
N LEU A 59 -5.13 6.15 1.71
CA LEU A 59 -5.81 4.95 1.22
C LEU A 59 -7.18 4.75 1.90
N TYR A 60 -7.28 5.03 3.20
CA TYR A 60 -8.56 4.97 3.92
C TYR A 60 -9.53 6.06 3.46
N GLN A 61 -9.06 7.30 3.24
CA GLN A 61 -9.90 8.38 2.71
C GLN A 61 -10.45 8.11 1.30
N MET A 62 -9.77 7.28 0.50
CA MET A 62 -10.24 6.87 -0.83
C MET A 62 -11.20 5.67 -0.79
N SER A 63 -11.33 5.01 0.36
CA SER A 63 -12.15 3.80 0.53
C SER A 63 -13.50 4.08 1.21
N ASP A 64 -13.75 5.35 1.58
CA ASP A 64 -15.05 5.92 2.00
C ASP A 64 -15.79 6.48 0.79
#